data_AF-A0A1L9U0E9-F1
#
_entry.id   AF-A0A1L9U0E9-F1
#
_cell.length_a   1.000
_cell.length_b   1.000
_cell.length_c   1.000
_cell.angle_alpha   90.00
_cell.angle_beta   90.00
_cell.angle_gamma   90.00
#
_symmetry.space_group_name_H-M   'P 1'
#
loop_
_entity.id
_entity.type
_entity.pdbx_description
1 polymer ?
#
loop_
_entity_poly.entity_id
_entity_poly.type
_entity_poly.pdbx_seq_one_letter_code
_entity_poly.pdbx_strand_id
1 'polypeptide(L)'
;MSISAETGPLRVLIAGAGIGGLFAAISLRHAGHHVEIFESSRFVTELGAAIHLPPNVYGLLHRVGINPKEFNCNDAEFVTVYDSQGNVVSSKDVRNLRTVYPYPWKLSHRIDLHDALKHAAVTPDGPGRPATIHLRSRVVGCDCSAPSLTLEDGRTITGDLVIGADGVHSALRRFVAQEDTAPTPSGGSAFRFLIPISKVEENPETRKLLARPGELQLWDGTYRRLVIYPCRNNTELNFVCLHPDTESEGSTEGWNNTASLEQVLKVYDEFCPAMKSLLRMVNPEEIKLWRLLDRKALRTWISGKTCLIGDAAHPFLPHQGQGGAQAIEDGAALGALFPLGTKHADVASSLELYMKCRYDRATMVQNYSRLAAFKTSPDDKVGGTSTDPLEFSRVNFGHDAYDYAQNVLLKSRGSKVPHQGSLTRVFGPSGLPESASALCTQASLRISFRTRRNYLETFLPGSDSSIRAMGGWATAELGLTRRNEKHVRLALSIPNAILSPSATETETAMPIIFDNDIDVVTFGSELRLPLCYAEIKEYTLGDRRLLTVGRGEDIFIGISLALSAGNEAQVFFSTLSDAELATRYPALAHIIGRIQRLEIAEVIDVVGAAAVV
;
A
#
# COMPACT_ATOMS: atom_id res chain seq x y z
N MET A 1 -39.65 19.13 -8.76
CA MET A 1 -38.21 18.83 -8.94
C MET A 1 -37.73 18.11 -7.71
N SER A 2 -37.63 16.78 -7.77
CA SER A 2 -37.18 15.95 -6.64
C SER A 2 -35.67 16.06 -6.50
N ILE A 3 -35.20 16.36 -5.29
CA ILE A 3 -33.79 16.34 -4.91
C ILE A 3 -33.30 14.89 -5.09
N SER A 4 -32.33 14.68 -5.99
CA SER A 4 -31.88 13.37 -6.45
C SER A 4 -31.24 12.55 -5.33
N ALA A 5 -31.81 11.39 -5.04
CA ALA A 5 -31.30 10.40 -4.08
C ALA A 5 -30.10 9.57 -4.61
N GLU A 6 -29.45 9.97 -5.72
CA GLU A 6 -28.47 9.13 -6.44
C GLU A 6 -27.00 9.24 -5.98
N THR A 7 -26.69 10.11 -5.01
CA THR A 7 -25.29 10.44 -4.63
C THR A 7 -24.99 10.23 -3.13
N GLY A 8 -25.62 9.25 -2.49
CA GLY A 8 -25.41 8.91 -1.08
C GLY A 8 -24.30 7.87 -0.82
N PRO A 9 -24.05 7.52 0.45
CA PRO A 9 -23.21 6.37 0.81
C PRO A 9 -23.71 5.08 0.15
N LEU A 10 -22.82 4.34 -0.52
CA LEU A 10 -23.12 3.00 -1.01
C LEU A 10 -23.27 2.03 0.17
N ARG A 11 -24.18 1.05 0.02
CA ARG A 11 -24.26 -0.13 0.87
C ARG A 11 -23.36 -1.22 0.32
N VAL A 12 -22.24 -1.46 1.00
CA VAL A 12 -21.22 -2.46 0.62
C VAL A 12 -21.41 -3.73 1.43
N LEU A 13 -21.50 -4.87 0.74
CA LEU A 13 -21.54 -6.20 1.34
C LEU A 13 -20.20 -6.92 1.14
N ILE A 14 -19.60 -7.41 2.22
CA ILE A 14 -18.33 -8.13 2.18
C ILE A 14 -18.54 -9.55 2.68
N ALA A 15 -18.22 -10.55 1.86
CA ALA A 15 -18.21 -11.95 2.25
C ALA A 15 -16.82 -12.33 2.80
N GLY A 16 -16.71 -12.54 4.11
CA GLY A 16 -15.47 -12.92 4.80
C GLY A 16 -14.83 -11.79 5.60
N ALA A 17 -14.52 -12.06 6.87
CA ALA A 17 -13.85 -11.15 7.79
C ALA A 17 -12.37 -11.51 8.01
N GLY A 18 -11.69 -11.96 6.96
CA GLY A 18 -10.23 -12.10 6.95
C GLY A 18 -9.51 -10.74 6.85
N ILE A 19 -8.17 -10.75 6.81
CA ILE A 19 -7.34 -9.54 6.71
C ILE A 19 -7.80 -8.61 5.59
N GLY A 20 -7.99 -9.14 4.37
CA GLY A 20 -8.42 -8.34 3.21
C GLY A 20 -9.82 -7.76 3.37
N GLY A 21 -10.79 -8.56 3.85
CA GLY A 21 -12.17 -8.12 4.06
C GLY A 21 -12.28 -7.03 5.13
N LEU A 22 -11.56 -7.18 6.24
CA LEU A 22 -11.50 -6.17 7.30
C LEU A 22 -10.82 -4.88 6.81
N PHE A 23 -9.70 -4.99 6.09
CA PHE A 23 -9.01 -3.81 5.56
C PHE A 23 -9.86 -3.06 4.52
N ALA A 24 -10.54 -3.79 3.63
CA ALA A 24 -11.50 -3.23 2.69
C ALA A 24 -12.66 -2.53 3.42
N ALA A 25 -13.17 -3.13 4.50
CA ALA A 25 -14.21 -2.51 5.30
C ALA A 25 -13.76 -1.18 5.91
N ILE A 26 -12.56 -1.13 6.51
CA ILE A 26 -11.98 0.10 7.07
C ILE A 26 -11.84 1.16 5.98
N SER A 27 -11.26 0.79 4.84
CA SER A 27 -10.98 1.73 3.73
C SER A 27 -12.28 2.32 3.15
N LEU A 28 -13.31 1.49 2.97
CA LEU A 28 -14.61 1.93 2.42
C LEU A 28 -15.45 2.71 3.43
N ARG A 29 -15.39 2.39 4.73
CA ARG A 29 -16.05 3.23 5.74
C ARG A 29 -15.36 4.58 5.89
N HIS A 30 -14.02 4.65 5.80
CA HIS A 30 -13.28 5.92 5.79
C HIS A 30 -13.64 6.77 4.58
N ALA A 31 -13.92 6.13 3.44
CA ALA A 31 -14.45 6.79 2.25
C ALA A 31 -15.92 7.23 2.39
N GLY A 32 -16.59 6.91 3.51
CA GLY A 32 -17.94 7.38 3.85
C GLY A 32 -19.07 6.39 3.52
N HIS A 33 -18.77 5.13 3.21
CA HIS A 33 -19.77 4.12 2.85
C HIS A 33 -20.30 3.31 4.04
N HIS A 34 -21.46 2.67 3.85
CA HIS A 34 -22.05 1.75 4.83
C HIS A 34 -21.58 0.33 4.54
N VAL A 35 -20.84 -0.27 5.47
CA VAL A 35 -20.22 -1.59 5.25
C VAL A 35 -20.83 -2.65 6.17
N GLU A 36 -21.21 -3.77 5.58
CA GLU A 36 -21.64 -4.98 6.28
C GLU A 36 -20.77 -6.17 5.88
N ILE A 37 -20.22 -6.87 6.87
CA ILE A 37 -19.34 -8.03 6.70
C ILE A 37 -20.08 -9.29 7.15
N PHE A 38 -20.07 -10.32 6.33
CA PHE A 38 -20.71 -11.61 6.62
C PHE A 38 -19.62 -12.67 6.82
N GLU A 39 -19.48 -13.16 8.05
CA GLU A 39 -18.43 -14.10 8.45
C GLU A 39 -19.05 -15.42 8.93
N SER A 40 -18.53 -16.54 8.42
CA SER A 40 -19.05 -17.87 8.74
C SER A 40 -18.71 -18.32 10.17
N SER A 41 -17.56 -17.91 10.70
CA SER A 41 -17.03 -18.35 11.98
C SER A 41 -17.55 -17.52 13.16
N ARG A 42 -17.16 -17.94 14.38
CA ARG A 42 -17.34 -17.18 15.62
C ARG A 42 -16.07 -16.45 16.08
N PHE A 43 -15.00 -16.47 15.27
CA PHE A 43 -13.63 -16.08 15.67
C PHE A 43 -13.07 -16.86 16.88
N VAL A 44 -13.56 -18.08 17.15
CA VAL A 44 -13.19 -18.85 18.37
C VAL A 44 -11.86 -19.59 18.23
N THR A 45 -11.38 -19.81 17.00
CA THR A 45 -10.18 -20.61 16.72
C THR A 45 -9.44 -20.08 15.51
N GLU A 46 -8.75 -18.95 15.64
CA GLU A 46 -7.64 -18.66 14.72
C GLU A 46 -6.36 -19.20 15.37
N LEU A 47 -5.74 -20.21 14.76
CA LEU A 47 -4.49 -20.80 15.25
C LEU A 47 -3.29 -20.17 14.51
N GLY A 48 -2.47 -19.43 15.28
CA GLY A 48 -1.01 -19.54 15.32
C GLY A 48 -0.20 -19.40 14.02
N ALA A 49 -0.57 -18.51 13.11
CA ALA A 49 0.34 -18.12 12.02
C ALA A 49 0.92 -16.74 12.30
N ALA A 50 2.23 -16.55 12.13
CA ALA A 50 2.77 -15.20 12.03
C ALA A 50 2.71 -14.68 10.58
N ILE A 51 2.81 -13.36 10.43
CA ILE A 51 2.73 -12.63 9.17
C ILE A 51 3.75 -11.49 9.13
N HIS A 52 4.21 -11.15 7.93
CA HIS A 52 5.11 -10.03 7.69
C HIS A 52 4.31 -8.78 7.38
N LEU A 53 4.77 -7.64 7.91
CA LEU A 53 4.25 -6.31 7.62
C LEU A 53 5.36 -5.48 6.95
N PRO A 54 5.61 -5.69 5.65
CA PRO A 54 6.61 -4.92 4.91
C PRO A 54 6.18 -3.45 4.74
N PRO A 55 7.09 -2.57 4.27
CA PRO A 55 6.86 -1.13 4.19
C PRO A 55 5.58 -0.70 3.44
N ASN A 56 5.22 -1.38 2.35
CA ASN A 56 3.99 -1.10 1.60
C ASN A 56 2.73 -1.39 2.42
N VAL A 57 2.74 -2.44 3.25
CA VAL A 57 1.62 -2.77 4.14
C VAL A 57 1.60 -1.84 5.36
N TYR A 58 2.76 -1.57 5.95
CA TYR A 58 2.88 -0.64 7.07
C TYR A 58 2.27 0.71 6.71
N GLY A 59 2.59 1.25 5.53
CA GLY A 59 2.06 2.54 5.08
C GLY A 59 0.55 2.55 4.93
N LEU A 60 -0.04 1.46 4.44
CA LEU A 60 -1.49 1.32 4.32
C LEU A 60 -2.18 1.18 5.68
N LEU A 61 -1.60 0.44 6.64
CA LEU A 61 -2.08 0.38 8.02
C LEU A 61 -2.04 1.76 8.67
N HIS A 62 -0.91 2.46 8.55
CA HIS A 62 -0.74 3.81 9.08
C HIS A 62 -1.76 4.80 8.49
N ARG A 63 -2.05 4.70 7.18
CA ARG A 63 -3.06 5.54 6.50
C ARG A 63 -4.45 5.39 7.12
N VAL A 64 -4.80 4.19 7.58
CA VAL A 64 -6.11 3.94 8.23
C VAL A 64 -6.05 4.08 9.76
N GLY A 65 -5.01 4.71 10.30
CA GLY A 65 -4.88 4.98 11.73
C GLY A 65 -4.43 3.79 12.57
N ILE A 66 -3.99 2.70 11.93
CA ILE A 66 -3.44 1.53 12.63
C ILE A 66 -1.92 1.65 12.67
N ASN A 67 -1.36 1.72 13.87
CA ASN A 67 0.08 1.75 14.06
C ASN A 67 0.60 0.37 14.46
N PRO A 68 1.40 -0.31 13.61
CA PRO A 68 2.00 -1.61 13.94
C PRO A 68 2.81 -1.65 15.24
N LYS A 69 3.28 -0.50 15.74
CA LYS A 69 3.97 -0.42 17.02
C LYS A 69 3.06 -0.68 18.23
N GLU A 70 1.74 -0.60 18.06
CA GLU A 70 0.77 -0.63 19.16
C GLU A 70 0.16 -2.02 19.40
N PHE A 71 0.39 -3.01 18.52
CA PHE A 71 -0.15 -4.38 18.67
C PHE A 71 0.92 -5.49 18.64
N ASN A 72 1.91 -5.40 19.53
CA ASN A 72 2.90 -6.46 19.81
C ASN A 72 3.78 -6.90 18.63
N CYS A 73 4.02 -6.04 17.62
CA CYS A 73 4.90 -6.37 16.51
C CYS A 73 6.39 -6.21 16.86
N ASN A 74 7.22 -7.04 16.25
CA ASN A 74 8.67 -6.97 16.33
C ASN A 74 9.24 -6.17 15.15
N ASP A 75 10.33 -5.43 15.36
CA ASP A 75 11.13 -4.92 14.25
C ASP A 75 11.86 -6.07 13.56
N ALA A 76 11.82 -6.11 12.23
CA ALA A 76 12.74 -6.93 11.45
C ALA A 76 14.07 -6.18 11.39
N GLU A 77 15.12 -6.75 11.97
CA GLU A 77 16.46 -6.15 11.99
C GLU A 77 17.40 -6.83 11.00
N PHE A 78 17.31 -8.15 10.86
CA PHE A 78 18.16 -8.94 9.98
C PHE A 78 17.36 -9.94 9.17
N VAL A 79 17.81 -10.19 7.94
CA VAL A 79 17.38 -11.34 7.13
C VAL A 79 18.61 -12.18 6.85
N THR A 80 18.64 -13.40 7.40
CA THR A 80 19.81 -14.28 7.32
C THR A 80 19.42 -15.62 6.71
N VAL A 81 20.20 -16.06 5.72
CA VAL A 81 20.11 -17.40 5.13
C VAL A 81 21.21 -18.26 5.72
N TYR A 82 20.83 -19.41 6.27
CA TYR A 82 21.70 -20.45 6.77
C TYR A 82 21.60 -21.70 5.90
N ASP A 83 22.68 -22.46 5.80
CA ASP A 83 22.58 -23.84 5.31
C ASP A 83 22.05 -24.78 6.41
N SER A 84 21.81 -26.05 6.06
CA SER A 84 21.30 -27.05 7.00
C SER A 84 22.24 -27.33 8.18
N GLN A 85 23.54 -27.01 8.06
CA GLN A 85 24.54 -27.20 9.10
C GLN A 85 24.69 -25.98 10.03
N GLY A 86 24.05 -24.86 9.70
CA GLY A 86 24.08 -23.61 10.47
C GLY A 86 25.18 -22.63 10.07
N ASN A 87 25.81 -22.81 8.92
CA ASN A 87 26.71 -21.81 8.35
C ASN A 87 25.90 -20.69 7.71
N VAL A 88 26.33 -19.43 7.89
CA VAL A 88 25.70 -18.27 7.25
C VAL A 88 26.06 -18.26 5.77
N VAL A 89 25.05 -18.41 4.91
CA VAL A 89 25.17 -18.28 3.45
C VAL A 89 25.07 -16.81 3.05
N SER A 90 24.12 -16.07 3.62
CA SER A 90 24.00 -14.62 3.42
C SER A 90 23.33 -13.95 4.62
N SER A 91 23.67 -12.69 4.89
CA SER A 91 23.01 -11.91 5.94
C SER A 91 22.86 -10.46 5.48
N LYS A 92 21.68 -9.90 5.68
CA LYS A 92 21.34 -8.52 5.33
C LYS A 92 20.82 -7.79 6.57
N ASP A 93 21.36 -6.62 6.82
CA ASP A 93 20.84 -5.67 7.81
C ASP A 93 19.70 -4.87 7.18
N VAL A 94 18.51 -4.97 7.76
CA VAL A 94 17.29 -4.30 7.29
C VAL A 94 16.81 -3.21 8.24
N ARG A 95 17.56 -2.89 9.30
CA ARG A 95 17.23 -1.80 10.25
C ARG A 95 17.16 -0.45 9.54
N ASN A 96 18.04 -0.26 8.56
CA ASN A 96 18.13 0.97 7.77
C ASN A 96 17.15 1.00 6.58
N LEU A 97 16.15 0.11 6.49
CA LEU A 97 15.17 0.14 5.40
C LEU A 97 14.47 1.50 5.27
N ARG A 98 14.34 2.26 6.37
CA ARG A 98 13.76 3.61 6.37
C ARG A 98 14.51 4.63 5.51
N THR A 99 15.80 4.40 5.23
CA THR A 99 16.58 5.29 4.34
C THR A 99 16.16 5.12 2.87
N VAL A 100 15.62 3.95 2.51
CA VAL A 100 15.20 3.58 1.14
C VAL A 100 13.67 3.62 0.98
N TYR A 101 12.91 3.23 2.01
CA TYR A 101 11.45 3.20 2.01
C TYR A 101 10.88 4.02 3.18
N PRO A 102 9.67 4.59 3.08
CA PRO A 102 9.13 5.43 4.16
C PRO A 102 8.87 4.73 5.49
N TYR A 103 8.73 3.40 5.47
CA TYR A 103 8.29 2.62 6.61
C TYR A 103 9.22 1.46 6.93
N PRO A 104 9.29 1.01 8.19
CA PRO A 104 10.10 -0.13 8.59
C PRO A 104 9.38 -1.44 8.22
N TRP A 105 10.11 -2.55 8.27
CA TRP A 105 9.53 -3.88 8.17
C TRP A 105 9.25 -4.43 9.56
N LYS A 106 8.01 -4.86 9.82
CA LYS A 106 7.57 -5.47 11.07
C LYS A 106 7.23 -6.95 10.91
N LEU A 107 7.42 -7.71 11.98
CA LEU A 107 7.05 -9.12 12.11
C LEU A 107 5.93 -9.22 13.15
N SER A 108 4.80 -9.82 12.78
CA SER A 108 3.59 -9.78 13.60
C SER A 108 2.97 -11.16 13.74
N HIS A 109 2.23 -11.36 14.83
CA HIS A 109 1.35 -12.51 14.96
C HIS A 109 0.04 -12.20 14.20
N ARG A 110 -0.46 -13.13 13.37
CA ARG A 110 -1.62 -12.87 12.49
C ARG A 110 -2.87 -12.49 13.28
N ILE A 111 -3.09 -13.09 14.45
CA ILE A 111 -4.24 -12.76 15.30
C ILE A 111 -4.16 -11.31 15.79
N ASP A 112 -2.97 -10.85 16.18
CA ASP A 112 -2.78 -9.51 16.73
C ASP A 112 -3.07 -8.45 15.64
N LEU A 113 -2.65 -8.71 14.39
CA LEU A 113 -3.04 -7.91 13.23
C LEU A 113 -4.55 -7.98 12.95
N HIS A 114 -5.14 -9.18 12.98
CA HIS A 114 -6.57 -9.39 12.73
C HIS A 114 -7.41 -8.64 13.75
N ASP A 115 -7.06 -8.70 15.03
CA ASP A 115 -7.75 -8.00 16.11
C ASP A 115 -7.63 -6.48 15.97
N ALA A 116 -6.45 -5.97 15.60
CA ALA A 116 -6.26 -4.55 15.32
C ALA A 116 -7.16 -4.08 14.16
N LEU A 117 -7.22 -4.85 13.06
CA LEU A 117 -8.11 -4.56 11.92
C LEU A 117 -9.59 -4.65 12.31
N LYS A 118 -9.97 -5.69 13.06
CA LYS A 118 -11.34 -5.88 13.52
C LYS A 118 -11.79 -4.72 14.40
N HIS A 119 -10.94 -4.29 15.34
CA HIS A 119 -11.19 -3.15 16.19
C HIS A 119 -11.38 -1.87 15.36
N ALA A 120 -10.45 -1.57 14.44
CA ALA A 120 -10.55 -0.40 13.57
C ALA A 120 -11.79 -0.42 12.66
N ALA A 121 -12.22 -1.60 12.20
CA ALA A 121 -13.41 -1.73 11.36
C ALA A 121 -14.71 -1.37 12.09
N VAL A 122 -14.81 -1.67 13.39
CA VAL A 122 -16.06 -1.56 14.17
C VAL A 122 -16.06 -0.44 15.21
N THR A 123 -14.92 0.21 15.46
CA THR A 123 -14.85 1.28 16.46
C THR A 123 -15.67 2.51 16.03
N PRO A 124 -16.45 3.13 16.94
CA PRO A 124 -17.17 4.38 16.68
C PRO A 124 -16.26 5.60 16.52
N ASP A 125 -15.03 5.54 17.05
CA ASP A 125 -14.10 6.68 17.08
C ASP A 125 -13.35 6.91 15.76
N GLY A 126 -13.45 5.95 14.83
CA GLY A 126 -12.84 6.03 13.50
C GLY A 126 -13.67 6.79 12.46
N PRO A 127 -13.06 7.29 11.37
CA PRO A 127 -13.78 7.94 10.28
C PRO A 127 -14.92 7.11 9.69
N GLY A 128 -16.03 7.78 9.39
CA GLY A 128 -17.24 7.17 8.81
C GLY A 128 -17.97 6.23 9.77
N ARG A 129 -19.09 5.66 9.30
CA ARG A 129 -19.93 4.79 10.12
C ARG A 129 -19.22 3.46 10.42
N PRO A 130 -19.24 2.95 11.67
CA PRO A 130 -18.74 1.61 12.00
C PRO A 130 -19.28 0.52 11.08
N ALA A 131 -18.40 -0.36 10.63
CA ALA A 131 -18.81 -1.54 9.89
C ALA A 131 -19.62 -2.48 10.81
N THR A 132 -20.62 -3.15 10.26
CA THR A 132 -21.39 -4.17 10.99
C THR A 132 -20.88 -5.55 10.62
N ILE A 133 -20.51 -6.37 11.61
CA ILE A 133 -20.04 -7.74 11.38
C ILE A 133 -21.14 -8.73 11.79
N HIS A 134 -21.65 -9.47 10.81
CA HIS A 134 -22.63 -10.55 10.98
C HIS A 134 -21.88 -11.89 11.07
N LEU A 135 -21.73 -12.41 12.29
CA LEU A 135 -21.14 -13.73 12.51
C LEU A 135 -22.13 -14.85 12.17
N ARG A 136 -21.62 -16.07 11.99
CA ARG A 136 -22.40 -17.26 11.60
C ARG A 136 -23.24 -17.05 10.34
N SER A 137 -22.77 -16.17 9.46
CA SER A 137 -23.45 -15.80 8.23
C SER A 137 -22.65 -16.36 7.07
N ARG A 138 -22.71 -17.69 6.90
CA ARG A 138 -22.02 -18.35 5.79
C ARG A 138 -22.66 -17.91 4.48
N VAL A 139 -21.85 -17.31 3.63
CA VAL A 139 -22.23 -16.94 2.26
C VAL A 139 -22.00 -18.15 1.34
N VAL A 140 -22.98 -18.47 0.50
CA VAL A 140 -22.95 -19.63 -0.41
C VAL A 140 -23.02 -19.23 -1.90
N GLY A 141 -23.40 -17.99 -2.20
CA GLY A 141 -23.40 -17.45 -3.55
C GLY A 141 -23.73 -15.95 -3.61
N CYS A 142 -23.77 -15.42 -4.82
CA CYS A 142 -24.12 -14.02 -5.09
C CYS A 142 -24.84 -13.86 -6.43
N ASP A 143 -25.54 -12.74 -6.61
CA ASP A 143 -25.97 -12.22 -7.91
C ASP A 143 -25.11 -11.00 -8.26
N CYS A 144 -24.41 -11.06 -9.39
CA CYS A 144 -23.49 -10.02 -9.84
C CYS A 144 -24.19 -8.86 -10.58
N SER A 145 -25.37 -9.11 -11.17
CA SER A 145 -26.17 -8.13 -11.90
C SER A 145 -27.07 -7.33 -10.96
N ALA A 146 -27.72 -8.02 -10.03
CA ALA A 146 -28.45 -7.42 -8.91
C ALA A 146 -27.65 -7.66 -7.62
N PRO A 147 -26.62 -6.82 -7.32
CA PRO A 147 -25.62 -7.08 -6.28
C PRO A 147 -26.24 -7.55 -4.96
N SER A 148 -26.06 -8.83 -4.68
CA SER A 148 -26.58 -9.46 -3.46
C SER A 148 -25.76 -10.67 -3.03
N LEU A 149 -25.83 -10.99 -1.75
CA LEU A 149 -25.28 -12.22 -1.14
C LEU A 149 -26.40 -13.18 -0.78
N THR A 150 -26.21 -14.47 -1.07
CA THR A 150 -27.07 -15.55 -0.59
C THR A 150 -26.40 -16.25 0.57
N LEU A 151 -27.08 -16.30 1.71
CA LEU A 151 -26.62 -16.99 2.91
C LEU A 151 -27.08 -18.47 2.91
N GLU A 152 -26.37 -19.31 3.66
CA GLU A 152 -26.67 -20.75 3.80
C GLU A 152 -28.09 -21.02 4.35
N ASP A 153 -28.64 -20.09 5.13
CA ASP A 153 -30.02 -20.18 5.65
C ASP A 153 -31.10 -19.72 4.65
N GLY A 154 -30.72 -19.42 3.41
CA GLY A 154 -31.61 -19.01 2.33
C GLY A 154 -31.93 -17.51 2.28
N ARG A 155 -31.45 -16.71 3.24
CA ARG A 155 -31.64 -15.25 3.17
C ARG A 155 -30.80 -14.63 2.04
N THR A 156 -31.39 -13.69 1.32
CA THR A 156 -30.71 -12.85 0.33
C THR A 156 -30.54 -11.44 0.88
N ILE A 157 -29.30 -10.95 0.90
CA ILE A 157 -28.97 -9.60 1.34
C ILE A 157 -28.57 -8.78 0.11
N THR A 158 -29.30 -7.70 -0.19
CA THR A 158 -29.04 -6.82 -1.32
C THR A 158 -28.13 -5.65 -0.94
N GLY A 159 -27.31 -5.17 -1.86
CA GLY A 159 -26.45 -4.01 -1.66
C GLY A 159 -26.22 -3.26 -2.95
N ASP A 160 -25.25 -2.36 -2.95
CA ASP A 160 -24.81 -1.62 -4.13
C ASP A 160 -23.51 -2.17 -4.72
N LEU A 161 -22.68 -2.74 -3.86
CA LEU A 161 -21.39 -3.36 -4.18
C LEU A 161 -21.21 -4.62 -3.33
N VAL A 162 -20.78 -5.71 -3.96
CA VAL A 162 -20.43 -6.97 -3.30
C VAL A 162 -18.94 -7.25 -3.44
N ILE A 163 -18.29 -7.60 -2.34
CA ILE A 163 -16.86 -7.94 -2.30
C ILE A 163 -16.70 -9.36 -1.75
N GLY A 164 -16.18 -10.27 -2.56
CA GLY A 164 -15.75 -11.60 -2.15
C GLY A 164 -14.36 -11.59 -1.55
N ALA A 165 -14.29 -11.70 -0.22
CA ALA A 165 -13.07 -11.80 0.57
C ALA A 165 -13.01 -13.14 1.35
N ASP A 166 -13.64 -14.17 0.79
CA ASP A 166 -13.94 -15.48 1.41
C ASP A 166 -12.82 -16.52 1.20
N GLY A 167 -11.62 -16.05 0.86
CA GLY A 167 -10.38 -16.82 0.92
C GLY A 167 -10.19 -17.85 -0.20
N VAL A 168 -9.25 -18.78 0.01
CA VAL A 168 -8.85 -19.75 -1.02
C VAL A 168 -9.98 -20.70 -1.45
N HIS A 169 -10.94 -20.96 -0.55
CA HIS A 169 -12.14 -21.79 -0.80
C HIS A 169 -13.37 -20.94 -1.16
N SER A 170 -13.16 -19.77 -1.76
CA SER A 170 -14.20 -18.81 -2.11
C SER A 170 -15.41 -19.45 -2.79
N ALA A 171 -16.59 -19.27 -2.19
CA ALA A 171 -17.87 -19.65 -2.77
C ALA A 171 -18.29 -18.68 -3.89
N LEU A 172 -17.84 -17.42 -3.82
CA LEU A 172 -18.14 -16.35 -4.78
C LEU A 172 -17.34 -16.45 -6.07
N ARG A 173 -16.15 -17.06 -6.03
CA ARG A 173 -15.22 -17.13 -7.18
C ARG A 173 -15.90 -17.62 -8.46
N ARG A 174 -16.66 -18.71 -8.38
CA ARG A 174 -17.39 -19.30 -9.53
C ARG A 174 -18.44 -18.38 -10.15
N PHE A 175 -19.07 -17.51 -9.34
CA PHE A 175 -20.09 -16.57 -9.83
C PHE A 175 -19.45 -15.39 -10.57
N VAL A 176 -18.28 -14.95 -10.11
CA VAL A 176 -17.57 -13.79 -10.67
C VAL A 176 -16.72 -14.19 -11.88
N ALA A 177 -15.83 -15.16 -11.71
CA ALA A 177 -14.88 -15.54 -12.76
C ALA A 177 -15.54 -16.40 -13.84
N GLN A 178 -16.71 -17.00 -13.57
CA GLN A 178 -17.41 -17.98 -14.42
C GLN A 178 -16.56 -19.22 -14.75
N GLU A 179 -15.40 -19.34 -14.10
CA GLU A 179 -14.44 -20.41 -14.20
C GLU A 179 -13.90 -20.65 -12.77
N ASP A 180 -13.99 -21.88 -12.27
CA ASP A 180 -13.33 -22.28 -11.03
C ASP A 180 -12.54 -23.57 -11.31
N THR A 181 -11.33 -23.38 -11.84
CA THR A 181 -10.41 -24.51 -12.01
C THR A 181 -9.96 -24.98 -10.64
N ALA A 182 -10.10 -26.28 -10.38
CA ALA A 182 -9.62 -26.91 -9.17
C ALA A 182 -8.15 -26.53 -8.90
N PRO A 183 -7.77 -26.31 -7.64
CA PRO A 183 -6.38 -26.07 -7.28
C PRO A 183 -5.53 -27.29 -7.64
N THR A 184 -4.30 -27.04 -8.06
CA THR A 184 -3.32 -28.09 -8.35
C THR A 184 -2.29 -28.14 -7.23
N PRO A 185 -1.90 -29.33 -6.74
CA PRO A 185 -0.78 -29.45 -5.82
C PRO A 185 0.48 -28.81 -6.40
N SER A 186 1.19 -28.02 -5.60
CA SER A 186 2.45 -27.40 -6.03
C SER A 186 3.67 -28.32 -5.90
N GLY A 187 3.49 -29.53 -5.35
CA GLY A 187 4.58 -30.46 -4.98
C GLY A 187 5.15 -30.23 -3.57
N GLY A 188 4.66 -29.21 -2.86
CA GLY A 188 5.14 -28.83 -1.53
C GLY A 188 4.07 -28.88 -0.45
N SER A 189 4.52 -29.10 0.77
CA SER A 189 3.76 -28.98 2.01
C SER A 189 4.50 -28.11 3.01
N ALA A 190 3.78 -27.58 4.00
CA ALA A 190 4.35 -26.78 5.08
C ALA A 190 3.86 -27.25 6.44
N PHE A 191 4.76 -27.55 7.37
CA PHE A 191 4.40 -27.57 8.79
C PHE A 191 4.40 -26.14 9.34
N ARG A 192 3.42 -25.81 10.17
CA ARG A 192 3.31 -24.52 10.85
C ARG A 192 3.02 -24.72 12.32
N PHE A 193 3.75 -24.00 13.15
CA PHE A 193 3.60 -24.00 14.60
C PHE A 193 4.37 -22.81 15.22
N LEU A 194 4.15 -22.58 16.51
CA LEU A 194 4.88 -21.62 17.33
C LEU A 194 5.65 -22.35 18.43
N ILE A 195 6.72 -21.74 18.90
CA ILE A 195 7.45 -22.19 20.09
C ILE A 195 7.64 -20.98 21.02
N PRO A 196 7.23 -21.05 22.31
CA PRO A 196 7.50 -20.00 23.27
C PRO A 196 9.00 -19.72 23.38
N ILE A 197 9.41 -18.45 23.24
CA ILE A 197 10.82 -18.06 23.26
C ILE A 197 11.48 -18.42 24.60
N SER A 198 10.74 -18.36 25.71
CA SER A 198 11.24 -18.79 27.03
C SER A 198 11.77 -20.22 27.03
N LYS A 199 11.09 -21.17 26.37
CA LYS A 199 11.56 -22.56 26.23
C LYS A 199 12.84 -22.67 25.40
N VAL A 200 12.94 -21.85 24.35
CA VAL A 200 14.12 -21.80 23.47
C VAL A 200 15.34 -21.27 24.24
N GLU A 201 15.12 -20.29 25.12
CA GLU A 201 16.17 -19.70 25.94
C GLU A 201 16.65 -20.60 27.07
N GLU A 202 15.85 -21.54 27.58
CA GLU A 202 16.25 -22.46 28.66
C GLU A 202 17.43 -23.37 28.26
N ASN A 203 17.51 -23.78 26.99
CA ASN A 203 18.58 -24.65 26.49
C ASN A 203 19.74 -23.82 25.86
N PRO A 204 20.99 -23.95 26.35
CA PRO A 204 22.14 -23.20 25.82
C PRO A 204 22.44 -23.41 24.33
N GLU A 205 22.09 -24.56 23.74
CA GLU A 205 22.31 -24.84 22.33
C GLU A 205 21.32 -24.08 21.44
N THR A 206 20.04 -24.09 21.80
CA THR A 206 18.99 -23.41 21.04
C THR A 206 18.98 -21.90 21.29
N ARG A 207 19.39 -21.45 22.48
CA ARG A 207 19.55 -20.02 22.79
C ARG A 207 20.49 -19.31 21.81
N LYS A 208 21.53 -19.98 21.32
CA LYS A 208 22.46 -19.42 20.33
C LYS A 208 21.77 -19.09 19.00
N LEU A 209 20.69 -19.79 18.67
CA LEU A 209 19.88 -19.52 17.48
C LEU A 209 19.06 -18.23 17.62
N LEU A 210 18.92 -17.66 18.82
CA LEU A 210 18.23 -16.39 19.06
C LEU A 210 19.20 -15.22 19.38
N ALA A 211 20.49 -15.38 19.05
CA ALA A 211 21.52 -14.40 19.43
C ALA A 211 21.30 -12.99 18.84
N ARG A 212 20.56 -12.87 17.74
CA ARG A 212 20.24 -11.59 17.10
C ARG A 212 18.74 -11.27 17.26
N PRO A 213 18.41 -10.11 17.86
CA PRO A 213 17.01 -9.69 17.96
C PRO A 213 16.43 -9.39 16.58
N GLY A 214 15.13 -9.63 16.41
CA GLY A 214 14.41 -9.27 15.17
C GLY A 214 14.90 -9.97 13.91
N GLU A 215 15.60 -11.10 14.03
CA GLU A 215 16.14 -11.83 12.89
C GLU A 215 15.08 -12.72 12.23
N LEU A 216 14.90 -12.54 10.92
CA LEU A 216 14.20 -13.46 10.05
C LEU A 216 15.21 -14.44 9.47
N GLN A 217 15.12 -15.69 9.91
CA GLN A 217 16.01 -16.76 9.52
C GLN A 217 15.39 -17.63 8.43
N LEU A 218 16.16 -17.89 7.38
CA LEU A 218 15.85 -18.84 6.33
C LEU A 218 16.90 -19.96 6.42
N TRP A 219 16.50 -21.18 6.73
CA TRP A 219 17.42 -22.31 6.79
C TRP A 219 17.16 -23.26 5.63
N ASP A 220 18.18 -23.44 4.79
CA ASP A 220 18.09 -24.18 3.54
C ASP A 220 18.69 -25.58 3.67
N GLY A 221 17.87 -26.58 3.36
CA GLY A 221 18.29 -27.96 3.19
C GLY A 221 18.05 -28.47 1.78
N THR A 222 18.22 -29.76 1.59
CA THR A 222 17.98 -30.46 0.33
C THR A 222 16.47 -30.59 0.11
N TYR A 223 15.91 -29.76 -0.76
CA TYR A 223 14.47 -29.71 -1.09
C TYR A 223 13.51 -29.33 0.06
N ARG A 224 14.05 -28.77 1.16
CA ARG A 224 13.28 -28.23 2.28
C ARG A 224 13.85 -26.91 2.81
N ARG A 225 12.99 -26.09 3.43
CA ARG A 225 13.35 -24.79 4.02
C ARG A 225 12.59 -24.51 5.31
N LEU A 226 13.27 -23.99 6.33
CA LEU A 226 12.63 -23.46 7.54
C LEU A 226 12.66 -21.93 7.49
N VAL A 227 11.52 -21.30 7.75
CA VAL A 227 11.40 -19.84 7.95
C VAL A 227 11.06 -19.59 9.41
N ILE A 228 11.97 -18.93 10.12
CA ILE A 228 11.92 -18.78 11.58
C ILE A 228 12.06 -17.32 11.94
N TYR A 229 11.17 -16.79 12.78
CA TYR A 229 11.28 -15.41 13.27
C TYR A 229 10.44 -15.15 14.52
N PRO A 230 10.85 -14.19 15.38
CA PRO A 230 10.10 -13.83 16.57
C PRO A 230 8.85 -13.00 16.24
N CYS A 231 7.79 -13.18 17.03
CA CYS A 231 6.59 -12.36 17.01
C CYS A 231 6.06 -12.13 18.43
N ARG A 232 5.03 -11.29 18.56
CA ARG A 232 4.37 -10.93 19.83
C ARG A 232 5.39 -10.46 20.88
N ASN A 233 6.10 -9.36 20.60
CA ASN A 233 7.14 -8.79 21.47
C ASN A 233 8.24 -9.78 21.91
N ASN A 234 8.66 -10.69 21.01
CA ASN A 234 9.65 -11.74 21.31
C ASN A 234 9.18 -12.74 22.37
N THR A 235 7.87 -13.02 22.45
CA THR A 235 7.35 -14.08 23.32
C THR A 235 7.15 -15.40 22.56
N GLU A 236 6.91 -15.34 21.25
CA GLU A 236 6.63 -16.50 20.40
C GLU A 236 7.59 -16.56 19.21
N LEU A 237 8.11 -17.74 18.90
CA LEU A 237 8.96 -18.01 17.73
C LEU A 237 8.13 -18.75 16.67
N ASN A 238 7.94 -18.14 15.51
CA ASN A 238 7.16 -18.73 14.42
C ASN A 238 8.01 -19.67 13.56
N PHE A 239 7.41 -20.77 13.13
CA PHE A 239 7.98 -21.72 12.18
C PHE A 239 7.07 -21.92 10.97
N VAL A 240 7.65 -21.78 9.78
CA VAL A 240 7.09 -22.31 8.53
C VAL A 240 8.10 -23.26 7.91
N CYS A 241 7.76 -24.54 7.89
CA CYS A 241 8.65 -25.63 7.53
C CYS A 241 8.22 -26.22 6.19
N LEU A 242 8.79 -25.71 5.10
CA LEU A 242 8.53 -26.15 3.72
C LEU A 242 9.28 -27.43 3.40
N HIS A 243 8.60 -28.40 2.78
CA HIS A 243 9.16 -29.71 2.41
C HIS A 243 8.33 -30.34 1.27
N PRO A 244 8.81 -31.42 0.62
CA PRO A 244 8.07 -32.10 -0.44
C PRO A 244 6.77 -32.72 0.11
N ASP A 245 5.66 -32.61 -0.61
CA ASP A 245 4.37 -33.14 -0.13
C ASP A 245 4.34 -34.67 -0.03
N THR A 246 5.18 -35.37 -0.79
CA THR A 246 5.41 -36.82 -0.71
C THR A 246 6.02 -37.28 0.62
N GLU A 247 6.66 -36.38 1.37
CA GLU A 247 7.27 -36.70 2.67
C GLU A 247 6.28 -36.50 3.84
N SER A 248 5.07 -35.97 3.58
CA SER A 248 4.09 -35.66 4.61
C SER A 248 2.64 -36.07 4.34
N GLU A 249 2.41 -37.13 3.57
CA GLU A 249 1.05 -37.54 3.19
C GLU A 249 0.10 -37.72 4.41
N GLY A 250 -0.94 -36.89 4.42
CA GLY A 250 -1.94 -36.80 5.49
C GLY A 250 -3.05 -35.79 5.16
N SER A 251 -4.17 -36.34 4.69
CA SER A 251 -5.54 -35.79 4.52
C SER A 251 -5.84 -34.69 3.49
N THR A 252 -6.96 -34.94 2.80
CA THR A 252 -7.78 -34.06 1.95
C THR A 252 -7.82 -32.60 2.36
N GLU A 253 -8.01 -31.70 1.38
CA GLU A 253 -8.12 -30.25 1.54
C GLU A 253 -8.87 -29.83 2.83
N GLY A 254 -8.15 -29.28 3.80
CA GLY A 254 -8.73 -28.83 5.06
C GLY A 254 -7.74 -28.10 5.96
N TRP A 255 -8.22 -27.07 6.66
CA TRP A 255 -7.45 -26.24 7.60
C TRP A 255 -6.99 -26.97 8.88
N ASN A 256 -7.36 -28.25 9.06
CA ASN A 256 -7.24 -28.97 10.33
C ASN A 256 -6.33 -30.22 10.28
N ASN A 257 -5.52 -30.37 9.24
CA ASN A 257 -4.56 -31.46 9.14
C ASN A 257 -3.44 -31.26 10.18
N THR A 258 -3.19 -32.27 11.00
CA THR A 258 -2.10 -32.30 11.98
C THR A 258 -1.00 -33.23 11.51
N ALA A 259 0.23 -32.99 11.97
CA ALA A 259 1.36 -33.88 11.73
C ALA A 259 2.01 -34.25 13.07
N SER A 260 2.67 -35.42 13.10
CA SER A 260 3.39 -35.84 14.30
C SER A 260 4.74 -35.15 14.41
N LEU A 261 5.23 -34.98 15.64
CA LEU A 261 6.59 -34.48 15.88
C LEU A 261 7.65 -35.40 15.22
N GLU A 262 7.44 -36.71 15.27
CA GLU A 262 8.34 -37.69 14.63
C GLU A 262 8.47 -37.44 13.12
N GLN A 263 7.36 -37.12 12.46
CA GLN A 263 7.36 -36.78 11.03
C GLN A 263 8.11 -35.48 10.75
N VAL A 264 7.92 -34.45 11.57
CA VAL A 264 8.71 -33.20 11.46
C VAL A 264 10.20 -33.50 11.60
N LEU A 265 10.61 -34.25 12.63
CA LEU A 265 12.02 -34.58 12.85
C LEU A 265 12.60 -35.44 11.73
N LYS A 266 11.83 -36.35 11.16
CA LYS A 266 12.22 -37.16 10.00
C LYS A 266 12.45 -36.31 8.77
N VAL A 267 11.53 -35.38 8.47
CA VAL A 267 11.66 -34.45 7.34
C VAL A 267 12.87 -33.53 7.53
N TYR A 268 13.19 -33.09 8.74
CA TYR A 268 14.31 -32.17 8.97
C TYR A 268 15.57 -32.87 9.54
N ASP A 269 15.77 -34.16 9.28
CA ASP A 269 16.89 -34.91 9.87
C ASP A 269 18.27 -34.43 9.40
N GLU A 270 18.38 -33.88 8.19
CA GLU A 270 19.63 -33.33 7.66
C GLU A 270 20.13 -32.09 8.41
N PHE A 271 19.28 -31.46 9.23
CA PHE A 271 19.60 -30.21 9.92
C PHE A 271 20.46 -30.45 11.16
N CYS A 272 21.26 -29.45 11.50
CA CYS A 272 22.20 -29.51 12.62
C CYS A 272 21.52 -29.88 13.95
N PRO A 273 22.25 -30.46 14.92
CA PRO A 273 21.67 -30.90 16.20
C PRO A 273 20.90 -29.82 16.95
N ALA A 274 21.37 -28.56 16.89
CA ALA A 274 20.70 -27.42 17.52
C ALA A 274 19.30 -27.16 16.92
N MET A 275 19.15 -27.25 15.59
CA MET A 275 17.86 -27.09 14.94
C MET A 275 16.91 -28.25 15.29
N LYS A 276 17.41 -29.49 15.31
CA LYS A 276 16.60 -30.65 15.72
C LYS A 276 16.18 -30.56 17.19
N SER A 277 17.03 -30.02 18.06
CA SER A 277 16.70 -29.72 19.46
C SER A 277 15.58 -28.69 19.55
N LEU A 278 15.66 -27.62 18.75
CA LEU A 278 14.64 -26.59 18.67
C LEU A 278 13.28 -27.14 18.20
N LEU A 279 13.27 -27.95 17.14
CA LEU A 279 12.04 -28.59 16.62
C LEU A 279 11.36 -29.52 17.65
N ARG A 280 12.11 -30.14 18.58
CA ARG A 280 11.55 -30.98 19.66
C ARG A 280 10.78 -30.19 20.72
N MET A 281 10.92 -28.87 20.76
CA MET A 281 10.28 -28.01 21.77
C MET A 281 8.83 -27.66 21.43
N VAL A 282 8.39 -27.93 20.19
CA VAL A 282 7.02 -27.67 19.74
C VAL A 282 6.03 -28.51 20.54
N ASN A 283 4.87 -27.94 20.84
CA ASN A 283 3.73 -28.69 21.34
C ASN A 283 3.17 -29.57 20.20
N PRO A 284 3.16 -30.91 20.30
CA PRO A 284 2.70 -31.78 19.21
C PRO A 284 1.26 -31.49 18.75
N GLU A 285 0.39 -31.01 19.64
CA GLU A 285 -1.01 -30.67 19.32
C GLU A 285 -1.14 -29.40 18.44
N GLU A 286 -0.10 -28.56 18.42
CA GLU A 286 -0.07 -27.30 17.67
C GLU A 286 0.55 -27.45 16.26
N ILE A 287 1.13 -28.62 15.94
CA ILE A 287 1.71 -28.88 14.61
C ILE A 287 0.59 -29.00 13.58
N LYS A 288 0.50 -28.01 12.69
CA LYS A 288 -0.42 -28.03 11.55
C LYS A 288 0.32 -28.34 10.27
N LEU A 289 -0.30 -29.12 9.40
CA LEU A 289 0.18 -29.46 8.07
C LEU A 289 -0.67 -28.77 7.01
N TRP A 290 -0.02 -28.05 6.11
CA TRP A 290 -0.65 -27.30 5.04
C TRP A 290 -0.11 -27.77 3.71
N ARG A 291 -0.96 -28.40 2.90
CA ARG A 291 -0.59 -28.70 1.51
C ARG A 291 -0.58 -27.40 0.71
N LEU A 292 0.50 -27.16 -0.02
CA LEU A 292 0.62 -25.97 -0.85
C LEU A 292 -0.08 -26.22 -2.19
N LEU A 293 -1.08 -25.40 -2.44
CA LEU A 293 -1.92 -25.48 -3.62
C LEU A 293 -1.64 -24.26 -4.49
N ASP A 294 -1.36 -24.48 -5.77
CA ASP A 294 -1.30 -23.42 -6.77
C ASP A 294 -2.61 -23.36 -7.55
N ARG A 295 -2.97 -22.17 -8.00
CA ARG A 295 -4.11 -21.93 -8.89
C ARG A 295 -3.67 -21.01 -10.02
N LYS A 296 -4.11 -21.34 -11.23
CA LYS A 296 -3.95 -20.45 -12.37
C LYS A 296 -4.61 -19.10 -12.07
N ALA A 297 -4.01 -18.02 -12.57
CA ALA A 297 -4.59 -16.70 -12.46
C ALA A 297 -5.98 -16.69 -13.13
N LEU A 298 -6.97 -16.13 -12.43
CA LEU A 298 -8.32 -15.96 -12.96
C LEU A 298 -8.31 -14.93 -14.09
N ARG A 299 -9.11 -15.12 -15.14
CA ARG A 299 -9.21 -14.15 -16.24
C ARG A 299 -9.76 -12.79 -15.79
N THR A 300 -10.66 -12.79 -14.81
CA THR A 300 -11.27 -11.59 -14.25
C THR A 300 -11.53 -11.77 -12.76
N TRP A 301 -11.49 -10.69 -12.00
CA TRP A 301 -11.90 -10.63 -10.60
C TRP A 301 -13.18 -9.83 -10.40
N ILE A 302 -13.80 -9.38 -11.48
CA ILE A 302 -14.99 -8.52 -11.46
C ILE A 302 -16.09 -9.09 -12.34
N SER A 303 -17.33 -8.88 -11.93
CA SER A 303 -18.54 -9.17 -12.68
C SER A 303 -19.66 -8.23 -12.21
N GLY A 304 -20.16 -7.38 -13.11
CA GLY A 304 -21.17 -6.37 -12.77
C GLY A 304 -20.74 -5.48 -11.59
N LYS A 305 -21.47 -5.55 -10.47
CA LYS A 305 -21.18 -4.80 -9.24
C LYS A 305 -20.59 -5.70 -8.14
N THR A 306 -19.90 -6.76 -8.53
CA THR A 306 -19.22 -7.71 -7.64
C THR A 306 -17.75 -7.83 -7.99
N CYS A 307 -16.87 -7.86 -6.99
CA CYS A 307 -15.46 -8.18 -7.18
C CYS A 307 -14.94 -9.21 -6.17
N LEU A 308 -13.79 -9.81 -6.46
CA LEU A 308 -13.02 -10.69 -5.58
C LEU A 308 -11.75 -9.96 -5.12
N ILE A 309 -11.32 -10.22 -3.88
CA ILE A 309 -10.06 -9.70 -3.31
C ILE A 309 -9.27 -10.80 -2.57
N GLY A 310 -7.98 -10.58 -2.34
CA GLY A 310 -7.11 -11.51 -1.60
C GLY A 310 -7.12 -12.92 -2.20
N ASP A 311 -7.05 -13.95 -1.36
CA ASP A 311 -7.00 -15.34 -1.81
C ASP A 311 -8.25 -15.80 -2.59
N ALA A 312 -9.37 -15.06 -2.53
CA ALA A 312 -10.52 -15.32 -3.39
C ALA A 312 -10.20 -15.02 -4.87
N ALA A 313 -9.37 -14.01 -5.13
CA ALA A 313 -8.95 -13.56 -6.45
C ALA A 313 -7.58 -14.11 -6.89
N HIS A 314 -6.60 -14.08 -6.00
CA HIS A 314 -5.18 -14.34 -6.31
C HIS A 314 -4.48 -15.06 -5.15
N PRO A 315 -4.74 -16.37 -4.91
CA PRO A 315 -4.10 -17.09 -3.82
C PRO A 315 -2.59 -17.26 -4.05
N PHE A 316 -1.80 -17.10 -2.98
CA PHE A 316 -0.33 -17.14 -3.03
C PHE A 316 0.24 -18.41 -2.42
N LEU A 317 1.31 -18.93 -3.04
CA LEU A 317 2.26 -19.77 -2.31
C LEU A 317 2.96 -18.94 -1.22
N PRO A 318 3.25 -19.50 -0.03
CA PRO A 318 3.66 -18.73 1.14
C PRO A 318 5.11 -18.21 1.09
N HIS A 319 5.84 -18.47 0.00
CA HIS A 319 7.29 -18.25 -0.10
C HIS A 319 7.73 -16.79 0.07
N GLN A 320 6.85 -15.83 -0.23
CA GLN A 320 7.16 -14.41 -0.19
C GLN A 320 6.45 -13.63 0.92
N GLY A 321 5.58 -14.26 1.71
CA GLY A 321 4.81 -13.58 2.76
C GLY A 321 3.86 -12.47 2.28
N GLN A 322 3.57 -12.37 0.98
CA GLN A 322 2.79 -11.27 0.40
C GLN A 322 1.28 -11.53 0.22
N GLY A 323 0.75 -12.73 0.49
CA GLY A 323 -0.69 -13.00 0.29
C GLY A 323 -1.58 -12.02 1.06
N GLY A 324 -1.35 -11.89 2.37
CA GLY A 324 -2.06 -10.89 3.20
C GLY A 324 -1.74 -9.45 2.81
N ALA A 325 -0.52 -9.16 2.36
CA ALA A 325 -0.12 -7.84 1.90
C ALA A 325 -0.91 -7.41 0.65
N GLN A 326 -1.05 -8.29 -0.34
CA GLN A 326 -1.81 -8.02 -1.55
C GLN A 326 -3.31 -7.89 -1.28
N ALA A 327 -3.85 -8.65 -0.32
CA ALA A 327 -5.23 -8.49 0.14
C ALA A 327 -5.49 -7.11 0.81
N ILE A 328 -4.51 -6.58 1.56
CA ILE A 328 -4.55 -5.21 2.10
C ILE A 328 -4.47 -4.17 0.97
N GLU A 329 -3.57 -4.36 0.00
CA GLU A 329 -3.48 -3.49 -1.18
C GLU A 329 -4.79 -3.45 -1.98
N ASP A 330 -5.52 -4.58 -2.08
CA ASP A 330 -6.83 -4.61 -2.72
C ASP A 330 -7.85 -3.74 -1.99
N GLY A 331 -7.95 -3.89 -0.66
CA GLY A 331 -8.86 -3.09 0.16
C GLY A 331 -8.53 -1.60 0.09
N ALA A 332 -7.24 -1.25 0.08
CA ALA A 332 -6.77 0.12 -0.09
C ALA A 332 -7.18 0.71 -1.45
N ALA A 333 -6.99 -0.04 -2.53
CA ALA A 333 -7.38 0.38 -3.87
C ALA A 333 -8.91 0.59 -3.96
N LEU A 334 -9.71 -0.30 -3.37
CA LEU A 334 -11.16 -0.12 -3.32
C LEU A 334 -11.55 1.16 -2.57
N GLY A 335 -10.96 1.44 -1.40
CA GLY A 335 -11.20 2.71 -0.70
C GLY A 335 -10.89 3.95 -1.53
N ALA A 336 -9.81 3.92 -2.33
CA ALA A 336 -9.43 5.01 -3.22
C ALA A 336 -10.37 5.18 -4.44
N LEU A 337 -10.88 4.06 -4.98
CA LEU A 337 -11.70 4.03 -6.20
C LEU A 337 -13.20 4.28 -5.95
N PHE A 338 -13.62 4.19 -4.70
CA PHE A 338 -14.98 4.46 -4.25
C PHE A 338 -14.99 5.62 -3.22
N PRO A 339 -14.68 6.86 -3.64
CA PRO A 339 -14.88 8.02 -2.77
C PRO A 339 -16.37 8.29 -2.55
N LEU A 340 -16.71 8.99 -1.46
CA LEU A 340 -18.07 9.49 -1.23
C LEU A 340 -18.60 10.25 -2.45
N GLY A 341 -19.87 10.04 -2.79
CA GLY A 341 -20.50 10.61 -3.99
C GLY A 341 -20.33 9.78 -5.27
N THR A 342 -19.68 8.62 -5.20
CA THR A 342 -19.72 7.62 -6.28
C THR A 342 -21.16 7.21 -6.55
N LYS A 343 -21.63 7.37 -7.80
CA LYS A 343 -23.00 7.04 -8.17
C LYS A 343 -23.18 5.54 -8.28
N HIS A 344 -24.39 5.06 -8.00
CA HIS A 344 -24.74 3.64 -8.15
C HIS A 344 -24.49 3.11 -9.57
N ALA A 345 -24.62 3.97 -10.60
CA ALA A 345 -24.35 3.63 -12.00
C ALA A 345 -22.86 3.45 -12.31
N ASP A 346 -21.98 4.12 -11.56
CA ASP A 346 -20.53 4.14 -11.83
C ASP A 346 -19.80 2.96 -11.17
N VAL A 347 -20.46 2.21 -10.28
CA VAL A 347 -19.87 1.10 -9.51
C VAL A 347 -19.13 0.10 -10.39
N ALA A 348 -19.73 -0.33 -11.50
CA ALA A 348 -19.10 -1.28 -12.43
C ALA A 348 -17.84 -0.69 -13.07
N SER A 349 -17.88 0.56 -13.54
CA SER A 349 -16.71 1.23 -14.10
C SER A 349 -15.59 1.46 -13.07
N SER A 350 -15.93 1.73 -11.80
CA SER A 350 -14.94 1.78 -10.72
C SER A 350 -14.28 0.43 -10.47
N LEU A 351 -15.01 -0.69 -10.62
CA LEU A 351 -14.43 -2.03 -10.54
C LEU A 351 -13.50 -2.37 -11.71
N GLU A 352 -13.76 -1.83 -12.90
CA GLU A 352 -12.81 -1.93 -14.03
C GLU A 352 -11.49 -1.22 -13.71
N LEU A 353 -11.55 -0.06 -13.06
CA LEU A 353 -10.34 0.63 -12.57
C LEU A 353 -9.64 -0.18 -11.47
N TYR A 354 -10.39 -0.86 -10.59
CA TYR A 354 -9.81 -1.76 -9.59
C TYR A 354 -9.03 -2.89 -10.26
N MET A 355 -9.61 -3.53 -11.28
CA MET A 355 -8.94 -4.54 -12.09
C MET A 355 -7.64 -4.00 -12.70
N LYS A 356 -7.70 -2.82 -13.32
CA LYS A 356 -6.51 -2.15 -13.89
C LYS A 356 -5.43 -1.87 -12.85
N CYS A 357 -5.81 -1.54 -11.62
CA CYS A 357 -4.85 -1.21 -10.56
C CYS A 357 -4.17 -2.44 -9.96
N ARG A 358 -4.88 -3.56 -9.89
CA ARG A 358 -4.51 -4.68 -9.02
C ARG A 358 -4.16 -5.96 -9.77
N TYR A 359 -4.72 -6.19 -10.95
CA TYR A 359 -4.56 -7.46 -11.66
C TYR A 359 -3.11 -7.76 -12.02
N ASP A 360 -2.48 -6.90 -12.82
CA ASP A 360 -1.12 -7.10 -13.28
C ASP A 360 -0.15 -7.11 -12.10
N ARG A 361 -0.39 -6.25 -11.10
CA ARG A 361 0.43 -6.17 -9.90
C ARG A 361 0.36 -7.45 -9.07
N ALA A 362 -0.82 -7.90 -8.65
CA ALA A 362 -0.91 -9.10 -7.82
C ALA A 362 -0.49 -10.35 -8.60
N THR A 363 -0.78 -10.42 -9.91
CA THR A 363 -0.31 -11.52 -10.78
C THR A 363 1.21 -11.54 -10.90
N MET A 364 1.85 -10.37 -11.08
CA MET A 364 3.31 -10.25 -11.06
C MET A 364 3.90 -10.72 -9.72
N VAL A 365 3.35 -10.27 -8.59
CA VAL A 365 3.82 -10.71 -7.25
C VAL A 365 3.58 -12.21 -7.07
N GLN A 366 2.46 -12.75 -7.55
CA GLN A 366 2.15 -14.19 -7.50
C GLN A 366 3.18 -14.98 -8.30
N ASN A 367 3.54 -14.49 -9.49
CA ASN A 367 4.59 -15.08 -10.32
C ASN A 367 5.97 -14.98 -9.67
N TYR A 368 6.30 -13.87 -9.00
CA TYR A 368 7.52 -13.82 -8.18
C TYR A 368 7.49 -14.83 -7.03
N SER A 369 6.33 -15.06 -6.39
CA SER A 369 6.20 -16.10 -5.36
C SER A 369 6.43 -17.50 -5.94
N ARG A 370 5.99 -17.74 -7.17
CA ARG A 370 6.29 -18.97 -7.93
C ARG A 370 7.78 -19.09 -8.27
N LEU A 371 8.41 -18.05 -8.80
CA LEU A 371 9.85 -18.06 -9.15
C LEU A 371 10.77 -18.19 -7.93
N ALA A 372 10.34 -17.60 -6.82
CA ALA A 372 11.03 -17.68 -5.53
C ALA A 372 10.62 -18.90 -4.70
N ALA A 373 9.66 -19.71 -5.18
CA ALA A 373 9.38 -21.00 -4.58
C ALA A 373 10.69 -21.77 -4.54
N PHE A 374 11.01 -22.34 -3.39
CA PHE A 374 12.14 -23.22 -3.31
C PHE A 374 11.79 -24.53 -4.03
N LYS A 375 12.74 -25.15 -4.71
CA LYS A 375 12.50 -26.47 -5.30
C LYS A 375 12.26 -27.47 -4.19
N THR A 376 11.10 -28.10 -4.20
CA THR A 376 10.71 -29.20 -3.31
C THR A 376 10.94 -30.57 -3.97
N SER A 377 11.30 -30.62 -5.24
CA SER A 377 11.67 -31.85 -5.95
C SER A 377 12.64 -31.53 -7.10
N PRO A 378 13.48 -32.50 -7.54
CA PRO A 378 14.20 -32.39 -8.80
C PRO A 378 13.31 -32.08 -10.01
N ASP A 379 12.06 -32.56 -9.99
CA ASP A 379 11.11 -32.48 -11.11
C ASP A 379 10.25 -31.20 -11.10
N ASP A 380 10.44 -30.33 -10.10
CA ASP A 380 9.67 -29.08 -10.01
C ASP A 380 9.97 -28.17 -11.20
N LYS A 381 8.92 -27.89 -11.96
CA LYS A 381 8.96 -27.01 -13.15
C LYS A 381 9.00 -25.53 -12.81
N VAL A 382 8.77 -25.17 -11.55
CA VAL A 382 8.61 -23.80 -11.05
C VAL A 382 9.42 -23.65 -9.75
N GLY A 383 10.12 -22.52 -9.58
CA GLY A 383 10.90 -22.24 -8.38
C GLY A 383 12.41 -22.46 -8.52
N GLY A 384 13.19 -21.89 -7.59
CA GLY A 384 14.65 -21.96 -7.55
C GLY A 384 15.36 -21.15 -8.64
N THR A 385 14.63 -20.27 -9.33
CA THR A 385 15.14 -19.49 -10.47
C THR A 385 15.40 -18.03 -10.13
N SER A 386 14.90 -17.54 -9.00
CA SER A 386 15.13 -16.15 -8.56
C SER A 386 16.52 -15.99 -7.93
N THR A 387 17.44 -15.32 -8.64
CA THR A 387 18.82 -15.09 -8.19
C THR A 387 19.01 -13.79 -7.39
N ASP A 388 18.05 -12.85 -7.44
CA ASP A 388 18.10 -11.60 -6.67
C ASP A 388 16.88 -11.46 -5.71
N PRO A 389 17.03 -11.82 -4.44
CA PRO A 389 15.98 -11.62 -3.43
C PRO A 389 15.55 -10.15 -3.25
N LEU A 390 16.38 -9.17 -3.66
CA LEU A 390 16.08 -7.75 -3.52
C LEU A 390 15.22 -7.20 -4.65
N GLU A 391 15.19 -7.85 -5.82
CA GLU A 391 14.31 -7.47 -6.93
C GLU A 391 12.85 -7.44 -6.46
N PHE A 392 12.47 -8.46 -5.71
CA PHE A 392 11.16 -8.56 -5.09
C PHE A 392 10.88 -7.43 -4.09
N SER A 393 11.85 -7.10 -3.21
CA SER A 393 11.69 -6.01 -2.25
C SER A 393 11.52 -4.66 -2.94
N ARG A 394 12.25 -4.40 -4.03
CA ARG A 394 12.13 -3.16 -4.83
C ARG A 394 10.73 -2.96 -5.41
N VAL A 395 10.14 -4.03 -5.96
CA VAL A 395 8.80 -4.00 -6.56
C VAL A 395 7.69 -3.83 -5.50
N ASN A 396 7.87 -4.43 -4.33
CA ASN A 396 6.84 -4.44 -3.30
C ASN A 396 6.92 -3.23 -2.36
N PHE A 397 8.06 -3.02 -1.69
CA PHE A 397 8.18 -2.14 -0.53
C PHE A 397 8.00 -0.66 -0.89
N GLY A 398 8.29 -0.31 -2.14
CA GLY A 398 8.18 1.06 -2.65
C GLY A 398 6.80 1.43 -3.20
N HIS A 399 5.78 0.58 -3.11
CA HIS A 399 4.45 0.85 -3.68
C HIS A 399 3.42 1.26 -2.62
N ASP A 400 2.50 2.14 -3.00
CA ASP A 400 1.33 2.53 -2.21
C ASP A 400 0.09 2.35 -3.09
N ALA A 401 -0.71 1.32 -2.78
CA ALA A 401 -1.84 0.93 -3.60
C ALA A 401 -2.99 1.94 -3.56
N TYR A 402 -3.13 2.70 -2.47
CA TYR A 402 -4.16 3.73 -2.39
C TYR A 402 -3.81 4.90 -3.29
N ASP A 403 -2.60 5.47 -3.17
CA ASP A 403 -2.20 6.63 -3.96
C ASP A 403 -2.17 6.30 -5.46
N TYR A 404 -1.71 5.10 -5.80
CA TYR A 404 -1.73 4.61 -7.18
C TYR A 404 -3.18 4.52 -7.71
N ALA A 405 -4.09 3.88 -6.97
CA ALA A 405 -5.48 3.75 -7.39
C ALA A 405 -6.22 5.09 -7.44
N GLN A 406 -5.96 5.99 -6.50
CA GLN A 406 -6.49 7.36 -6.51
C GLN A 406 -6.01 8.13 -7.74
N ASN A 407 -4.74 8.00 -8.10
CA ASN A 407 -4.18 8.61 -9.32
C ASN A 407 -4.88 8.08 -10.58
N VAL A 408 -5.10 6.76 -10.66
CA VAL A 408 -5.84 6.13 -11.76
C VAL A 408 -7.28 6.67 -11.83
N LEU A 409 -7.97 6.80 -10.69
CA LEU A 409 -9.32 7.38 -10.64
C LEU A 409 -9.34 8.82 -11.15
N LEU A 410 -8.46 9.69 -10.63
CA LEU A 410 -8.38 11.09 -11.03
C LEU A 410 -8.17 11.21 -12.54
N LYS A 411 -7.23 10.44 -13.09
CA LYS A 411 -6.95 10.41 -14.54
C LYS A 411 -8.15 9.91 -15.35
N SER A 412 -8.86 8.88 -14.88
CA SER A 412 -10.06 8.34 -15.55
C SER A 412 -11.23 9.33 -15.60
N ARG A 413 -11.41 10.14 -14.55
CA ARG A 413 -12.45 11.18 -14.45
C ARG A 413 -12.16 12.40 -15.32
N GLY A 414 -11.10 12.36 -16.13
CA GLY A 414 -10.69 13.50 -16.91
C GLY A 414 -10.19 14.64 -16.04
N SER A 415 -9.66 14.37 -14.82
CA SER A 415 -8.67 15.26 -14.21
C SER A 415 -7.42 15.20 -15.10
N LYS A 416 -7.53 15.83 -16.26
CA LYS A 416 -6.40 16.37 -16.99
C LYS A 416 -5.68 17.20 -15.93
N VAL A 417 -4.51 16.77 -15.45
CA VAL A 417 -3.43 17.75 -15.31
C VAL A 417 -3.50 18.53 -16.62
N PRO A 418 -3.82 19.83 -16.62
CA PRO A 418 -4.35 20.48 -17.81
C PRO A 418 -3.29 20.50 -18.89
N HIS A 419 -3.29 19.45 -19.71
CA HIS A 419 -2.36 19.28 -20.82
C HIS A 419 -3.07 19.30 -22.17
N GLN A 420 -4.40 19.33 -22.21
CA GLN A 420 -5.12 19.52 -23.47
C GLN A 420 -6.39 20.34 -23.26
N GLY A 421 -6.24 21.67 -23.39
CA GLY A 421 -7.19 22.47 -24.15
C GLY A 421 -8.43 23.01 -23.47
N SER A 422 -8.52 23.10 -22.14
CA SER A 422 -9.63 23.83 -21.50
C SER A 422 -9.26 24.37 -20.12
N LEU A 423 -8.49 25.46 -20.11
CA LEU A 423 -8.67 26.54 -19.13
C LEU A 423 -9.32 27.69 -19.90
N THR A 424 -10.56 27.48 -20.32
CA THR A 424 -11.39 28.54 -20.89
C THR A 424 -12.46 28.92 -19.88
N ARG A 425 -12.42 30.20 -19.50
CA ARG A 425 -13.44 31.05 -18.85
C ARG A 425 -13.31 31.27 -17.33
N VAL A 426 -13.62 32.53 -16.97
CA VAL A 426 -13.80 33.16 -15.64
C VAL A 426 -12.55 33.95 -15.18
N PHE A 427 -12.37 35.28 -15.25
CA PHE A 427 -13.21 36.48 -15.56
C PHE A 427 -12.30 37.69 -15.95
N GLY A 428 -12.84 38.68 -16.71
CA GLY A 428 -12.21 40.00 -17.03
C GLY A 428 -12.71 41.17 -16.13
N PRO A 429 -12.64 42.48 -16.51
CA PRO A 429 -12.30 43.05 -17.83
C PRO A 429 -11.17 44.12 -17.84
N SER A 430 -10.70 44.37 -19.08
CA SER A 430 -10.17 45.63 -19.64
C SER A 430 -8.86 46.23 -19.10
N GLY A 431 -7.90 46.32 -20.02
CA GLY A 431 -6.86 47.35 -20.03
C GLY A 431 -5.45 46.80 -20.18
N LEU A 432 -4.99 46.64 -21.41
CA LEU A 432 -3.56 46.62 -21.70
C LEU A 432 -2.91 47.91 -21.17
N PRO A 433 -1.68 47.84 -20.65
CA PRO A 433 -0.67 48.75 -21.19
C PRO A 433 0.56 48.02 -21.71
N GLU A 434 1.02 48.55 -22.83
CA GLU A 434 2.30 48.28 -23.47
C GLU A 434 3.51 48.57 -22.56
N SER A 435 4.59 47.85 -22.88
CA SER A 435 5.99 48.20 -22.62
C SER A 435 6.52 48.08 -21.19
N ALA A 436 7.53 47.22 -21.02
CA ALA A 436 8.70 47.54 -20.20
C ALA A 436 9.84 46.56 -20.52
N SER A 437 10.70 46.96 -21.45
CA SER A 437 12.10 46.57 -21.45
C SER A 437 12.76 47.16 -20.20
N ALA A 438 13.11 46.34 -19.23
CA ALA A 438 14.00 46.73 -18.15
C ALA A 438 14.83 45.50 -17.73
N LEU A 439 16.13 45.72 -17.50
CA LEU A 439 17.06 44.72 -17.00
C LEU A 439 16.46 44.01 -15.78
N CYS A 440 16.09 42.75 -15.97
CA CYS A 440 15.43 41.92 -14.96
C CYS A 440 16.49 41.31 -14.04
N THR A 441 16.64 41.82 -12.82
CA THR A 441 17.34 41.12 -11.75
C THR A 441 16.50 39.93 -11.32
N GLN A 442 16.82 38.75 -11.85
CA GLN A 442 16.12 37.52 -11.51
C GLN A 442 16.69 36.96 -10.21
N ALA A 443 16.01 37.20 -9.08
CA ALA A 443 16.30 36.51 -7.82
C ALA A 443 15.53 35.18 -7.80
N SER A 444 16.20 34.10 -7.39
CA SER A 444 15.59 32.77 -7.28
C SER A 444 15.95 32.09 -5.97
N LEU A 445 14.94 31.59 -5.26
CA LEU A 445 15.08 30.67 -4.14
C LEU A 445 14.65 29.28 -4.59
N ARG A 446 15.40 28.26 -4.19
CA ARG A 446 15.05 26.86 -4.43
C ARG A 446 15.15 26.09 -3.13
N ILE A 447 14.10 25.36 -2.80
CA ILE A 447 14.06 24.46 -1.64
C ILE A 447 13.86 23.06 -2.17
N SER A 448 14.89 22.23 -2.06
CA SER A 448 14.85 20.82 -2.45
C SER A 448 14.50 20.00 -1.22
N PHE A 449 13.54 19.09 -1.34
CA PHE A 449 13.07 18.29 -0.21
C PHE A 449 12.74 16.86 -0.62
N ARG A 450 12.87 15.95 0.35
CA ARG A 450 12.55 14.53 0.21
C ARG A 450 11.09 14.30 0.57
N THR A 451 10.38 13.55 -0.27
CA THR A 451 8.98 13.17 -0.07
C THR A 451 8.71 11.77 -0.63
N ARG A 452 7.52 11.23 -0.37
CA ARG A 452 7.12 9.90 -0.83
C ARG A 452 6.96 9.89 -2.35
N ARG A 453 7.70 9.01 -3.02
CA ARG A 453 7.72 8.91 -4.49
C ARG A 453 6.31 8.70 -5.08
N ASN A 454 5.56 7.74 -4.57
CA ASN A 454 4.26 7.37 -5.16
C ASN A 454 3.24 8.51 -5.05
N TYR A 455 3.26 9.26 -3.95
CA TYR A 455 2.40 10.42 -3.79
C TYR A 455 2.81 11.54 -4.77
N LEU A 456 4.12 11.75 -4.95
CA LEU A 456 4.65 12.71 -5.91
C LEU A 456 4.33 12.34 -7.37
N GLU A 457 4.36 11.05 -7.72
CA GLU A 457 3.96 10.53 -9.04
C GLU A 457 2.50 10.81 -9.39
N THR A 458 1.63 11.02 -8.40
CA THR A 458 0.26 11.45 -8.67
C THR A 458 0.22 12.77 -9.43
N PHE A 459 1.23 13.63 -9.30
CA PHE A 459 1.31 14.95 -9.97
C PHE A 459 1.72 14.84 -11.43
N LEU A 460 2.23 13.68 -11.87
CA LEU A 460 2.63 13.47 -13.26
C LEU A 460 1.43 13.18 -14.17
N PRO A 461 1.48 13.64 -15.44
CA PRO A 461 0.31 13.71 -16.32
C PRO A 461 -0.18 12.35 -16.84
N GLY A 462 0.71 11.40 -17.15
CA GLY A 462 0.34 10.09 -17.72
C GLY A 462 0.13 9.02 -16.65
N SER A 463 -0.77 8.04 -16.88
CA SER A 463 -0.93 6.89 -15.98
C SER A 463 0.35 6.06 -15.83
N ASP A 464 1.19 6.13 -16.86
CA ASP A 464 2.43 5.36 -16.95
C ASP A 464 3.65 6.25 -16.67
N SER A 465 3.42 7.51 -16.29
CA SER A 465 4.48 8.39 -15.84
C SER A 465 4.98 7.96 -14.46
N SER A 466 6.29 8.03 -14.25
CA SER A 466 6.95 7.59 -13.03
C SER A 466 8.13 8.48 -12.67
N ILE A 467 8.69 8.30 -11.48
CA ILE A 467 9.91 9.00 -11.06
C ILE A 467 11.03 7.98 -10.95
N ARG A 468 12.15 8.25 -11.62
CA ARG A 468 13.36 7.43 -11.50
C ARG A 468 13.99 7.69 -10.13
N ALA A 469 13.70 6.80 -9.18
CA ALA A 469 14.28 6.83 -7.85
C ALA A 469 14.51 5.41 -7.30
N MET A 470 15.50 5.29 -6.41
CA MET A 470 15.76 4.05 -5.69
C MET A 470 14.86 3.99 -4.45
N GLY A 471 13.92 3.05 -4.42
CA GLY A 471 13.04 2.82 -3.27
C GLY A 471 11.73 3.61 -3.31
N GLY A 472 11.25 4.02 -2.13
CA GLY A 472 9.97 4.73 -1.95
C GLY A 472 10.09 6.25 -1.74
N TRP A 473 11.30 6.80 -1.79
CA TRP A 473 11.58 8.23 -1.65
C TRP A 473 11.87 8.89 -3.00
N ALA A 474 11.50 10.16 -3.14
CA ALA A 474 11.86 11.02 -4.27
C ALA A 474 12.19 12.44 -3.80
N THR A 475 12.89 13.18 -4.64
CA THR A 475 13.17 14.61 -4.42
C THR A 475 12.18 15.44 -5.22
N ALA A 476 11.67 16.51 -4.60
CA ALA A 476 10.93 17.58 -5.27
C ALA A 476 11.54 18.93 -4.89
N GLU A 477 11.27 19.96 -5.70
CA GLU A 477 11.78 21.31 -5.47
C GLU A 477 10.64 22.33 -5.46
N LEU A 478 10.63 23.23 -4.48
CA LEU A 478 9.85 24.46 -4.52
C LEU A 478 10.76 25.58 -4.98
N GLY A 479 10.50 26.10 -6.19
CA GLY A 479 11.25 27.19 -6.80
C GLY A 479 10.46 28.49 -6.74
N LEU A 480 10.97 29.49 -6.05
CA LEU A 480 10.46 30.86 -6.08
C LEU A 480 11.30 31.68 -7.05
N THR A 481 10.68 32.30 -8.05
CA THR A 481 11.36 33.21 -8.98
C THR A 481 10.74 34.59 -8.93
N ARG A 482 11.58 35.62 -8.83
CA ARG A 482 11.20 37.03 -8.89
C ARG A 482 11.78 37.65 -10.16
N ARG A 483 10.92 38.18 -11.02
CA ARG A 483 11.35 38.90 -12.24
C ARG A 483 11.57 40.39 -11.94
N ASN A 484 10.67 40.97 -11.15
CA ASN A 484 10.67 42.36 -10.69
C ASN A 484 10.00 42.41 -9.29
N GLU A 485 9.95 43.56 -8.61
CA GLU A 485 9.25 43.69 -7.30
C GLU A 485 7.80 43.21 -7.32
N LYS A 486 7.14 43.26 -8.48
CA LYS A 486 5.71 42.94 -8.63
C LYS A 486 5.42 41.48 -9.02
N HIS A 487 6.35 40.80 -9.69
CA HIS A 487 6.10 39.50 -10.30
C HIS A 487 6.84 38.39 -9.56
N VAL A 488 6.07 37.57 -8.85
CA VAL A 488 6.54 36.48 -8.02
C VAL A 488 5.83 35.20 -8.44
N ARG A 489 6.61 34.15 -8.66
CA ARG A 489 6.12 32.83 -9.04
C ARG A 489 6.69 31.78 -8.10
N LEU A 490 5.83 30.85 -7.66
CA LEU A 490 6.24 29.64 -6.96
C LEU A 490 5.89 28.42 -7.83
N ALA A 491 6.86 27.56 -8.10
CA ALA A 491 6.64 26.33 -8.84
C ALA A 491 7.03 25.10 -8.00
N LEU A 492 6.24 24.04 -8.11
CA LEU A 492 6.64 22.70 -7.70
C LEU A 492 7.29 22.01 -8.91
N SER A 493 8.54 21.60 -8.76
CA SER A 493 9.30 20.86 -9.76
C SER A 493 9.59 19.44 -9.27
N ILE A 494 9.49 18.47 -10.17
CA ILE A 494 9.77 17.06 -9.95
C ILE A 494 10.91 16.66 -10.88
N PRO A 495 12.16 16.64 -10.40
CA PRO A 495 13.27 16.13 -11.18
C PRO A 495 13.13 14.62 -11.41
N ASN A 496 13.85 14.11 -12.41
CA ASN A 496 13.91 12.67 -12.73
C ASN A 496 12.57 12.04 -13.14
N ALA A 497 11.63 12.83 -13.67
CA ALA A 497 10.37 12.35 -14.18
C ALA A 497 10.57 11.58 -15.49
N ILE A 498 9.85 10.47 -15.64
CA ILE A 498 9.70 9.69 -16.87
C ILE A 498 8.25 9.88 -17.30
N LEU A 499 8.00 10.68 -18.34
CA LEU A 499 6.63 11.01 -18.74
C LEU A 499 5.99 9.98 -19.69
N SER A 500 6.80 9.18 -20.37
CA SER A 500 6.36 8.09 -21.25
C SER A 500 7.17 6.81 -20.98
N PRO A 501 6.57 5.61 -21.05
CA PRO A 501 7.29 4.33 -20.95
C PRO A 501 8.41 4.18 -21.99
N SER A 502 8.29 4.85 -23.14
CA SER A 502 9.28 4.84 -24.21
C SER A 502 10.42 5.83 -24.00
N ALA A 503 10.35 6.68 -22.97
CA ALA A 503 11.36 7.70 -22.72
C ALA A 503 12.66 7.05 -22.21
N THR A 504 13.76 7.31 -22.90
CA THR A 504 15.10 6.83 -22.54
C THR A 504 15.77 7.73 -21.51
N GLU A 505 15.40 9.00 -21.48
CA GLU A 505 15.93 10.04 -20.59
C GLU A 505 14.87 10.51 -19.60
N THR A 506 15.32 11.11 -18.50
CA THR A 506 14.46 11.74 -17.52
C THR A 506 14.42 13.25 -17.71
N GLU A 507 13.31 13.87 -17.36
CA GLU A 507 13.13 15.33 -17.41
C GLU A 507 12.67 15.91 -16.07
N THR A 508 12.59 17.24 -15.98
CA THR A 508 12.02 17.93 -14.82
C THR A 508 10.58 18.32 -15.13
N ALA A 509 9.62 17.66 -14.48
CA ALA A 509 8.21 18.01 -14.62
C ALA A 509 7.85 19.17 -13.68
N MET A 510 7.04 20.13 -14.13
CA MET A 510 6.57 21.26 -13.32
C MET A 510 5.05 21.23 -13.17
N PRO A 511 4.49 20.30 -12.39
CA PRO A 511 3.06 20.03 -12.37
C PRO A 511 2.21 21.15 -11.75
N ILE A 512 2.81 22.11 -11.04
CA ILE A 512 2.08 23.20 -10.38
C ILE A 512 2.90 24.49 -10.46
N ILE A 513 2.25 25.56 -10.89
CA ILE A 513 2.80 26.92 -10.85
C ILE A 513 1.75 27.85 -10.21
N PHE A 514 2.14 28.53 -9.15
CA PHE A 514 1.44 29.69 -8.61
C PHE A 514 2.09 30.97 -9.08
N ASP A 515 1.27 31.91 -9.54
CA ASP A 515 1.72 33.20 -10.04
C ASP A 515 0.82 34.30 -9.47
N ASN A 516 1.43 35.43 -9.08
CA ASN A 516 0.72 36.56 -8.50
C ASN A 516 0.28 37.60 -9.55
N ASP A 517 0.62 37.38 -10.82
CA ASP A 517 0.17 38.21 -11.95
C ASP A 517 -0.58 37.37 -12.99
N ILE A 518 -1.70 37.91 -13.49
CA ILE A 518 -2.56 37.31 -14.52
C ILE A 518 -2.04 37.64 -15.93
N ASP A 519 -1.30 38.75 -16.09
CA ASP A 519 -0.93 39.31 -17.40
C ASP A 519 0.37 38.73 -17.98
N VAL A 520 1.15 37.98 -17.20
CA VAL A 520 2.40 37.33 -17.67
C VAL A 520 2.14 35.87 -18.06
N VAL A 521 1.27 35.66 -19.06
CA VAL A 521 1.32 34.44 -19.88
C VAL A 521 2.32 34.66 -21.00
N THR A 522 3.61 34.71 -20.68
CA THR A 522 4.65 34.43 -21.68
C THR A 522 5.12 33.01 -21.49
N PHE A 523 4.71 32.12 -22.39
CA PHE A 523 5.52 30.95 -22.72
C PHE A 523 5.62 30.84 -24.24
N GLY A 524 6.87 30.75 -24.71
CA GLY A 524 7.18 30.08 -25.96
C GLY A 524 6.61 28.66 -25.94
N SER A 525 6.46 28.09 -27.13
CA SER A 525 5.66 26.93 -27.52
C SER A 525 5.77 25.61 -26.73
N GLU A 526 6.47 25.51 -25.59
CA GLU A 526 6.92 24.22 -25.06
C GLU A 526 6.22 23.67 -23.80
N LEU A 527 5.52 24.45 -22.97
CA LEU A 527 4.93 23.88 -21.73
C LEU A 527 3.54 24.43 -21.41
N ARG A 528 2.50 23.68 -21.83
CA ARG A 528 1.09 23.90 -21.47
C ARG A 528 0.82 23.43 -20.03
N LEU A 529 1.17 24.24 -19.03
CA LEU A 529 1.10 23.88 -17.59
C LEU A 529 -0.14 24.46 -16.87
N PRO A 530 -0.62 23.86 -15.76
CA PRO A 530 -1.60 24.47 -14.86
C PRO A 530 -1.01 25.72 -14.17
N LEU A 531 -1.34 26.90 -14.69
CA LEU A 531 -1.09 28.18 -14.03
C LEU A 531 -2.22 28.48 -13.04
N CYS A 532 -1.88 28.62 -11.76
CA CYS A 532 -2.82 28.92 -10.69
C CYS A 532 -2.58 30.34 -10.17
N TYR A 533 -3.52 31.25 -10.38
CA TYR A 533 -3.44 32.57 -9.77
C TYR A 533 -3.54 32.48 -8.23
N ALA A 534 -2.56 33.01 -7.52
CA ALA A 534 -2.54 33.09 -6.06
C ALA A 534 -1.79 34.34 -5.58
N GLU A 535 -2.23 34.91 -4.46
CA GLU A 535 -1.50 35.95 -3.76
C GLU A 535 -0.25 35.32 -3.14
N ILE A 536 0.92 35.90 -3.44
CA ILE A 536 2.18 35.53 -2.82
C ILE A 536 2.61 36.69 -1.93
N LYS A 537 2.45 36.52 -0.61
CA LYS A 537 2.74 37.54 0.39
C LYS A 537 3.98 37.17 1.19
N GLU A 538 4.71 38.19 1.59
CA GLU A 538 5.96 38.06 2.33
C GLU A 538 5.91 38.88 3.61
N TYR A 539 6.37 38.27 4.71
CA TYR A 539 6.39 38.86 6.03
C TYR A 539 7.76 38.62 6.67
N THR A 540 8.28 39.62 7.38
CA THR A 540 9.45 39.45 8.24
C THR A 540 8.97 39.32 9.68
N LEU A 541 9.27 38.19 10.31
CA LEU A 541 8.87 37.84 11.67
C LEU A 541 10.13 37.52 12.49
N GLY A 542 10.66 38.53 13.18
CA GLY A 542 11.89 38.38 13.96
C GLY A 542 13.09 38.05 13.06
N ASP A 543 13.71 36.90 13.30
CA ASP A 543 14.84 36.38 12.53
C ASP A 543 14.43 35.45 11.38
N ARG A 544 13.15 35.41 11.02
CA ARG A 544 12.63 34.59 9.92
C ARG A 544 11.86 35.41 8.89
N ARG A 545 11.95 35.01 7.61
CA ARG A 545 11.04 35.46 6.54
C ARG A 545 10.01 34.39 6.26
N LEU A 546 8.75 34.79 6.23
CA LEU A 546 7.61 33.94 5.92
C LEU A 546 7.04 34.33 4.56
N LEU A 547 7.10 33.40 3.61
CA LEU A 547 6.42 33.47 2.33
C LEU A 547 5.14 32.66 2.41
N THR A 548 4.03 33.24 1.97
CA THR A 548 2.73 32.56 1.92
C THR A 548 2.17 32.64 0.52
N VAL A 549 1.61 31.54 0.05
CA VAL A 549 0.89 31.45 -1.22
C VAL A 549 -0.56 31.09 -0.90
N GLY A 550 -1.51 31.94 -1.27
CA GLY A 550 -2.90 31.80 -0.84
C GLY A 550 -3.86 32.70 -1.61
N ARG A 551 -5.08 32.86 -1.10
CA ARG A 551 -6.06 33.85 -1.58
C ARG A 551 -6.82 34.46 -0.41
N GLY A 552 -6.78 35.79 -0.28
CA GLY A 552 -7.34 36.47 0.88
C GLY A 552 -6.63 36.05 2.18
N GLU A 553 -7.40 35.50 3.12
CA GLU A 553 -6.94 34.99 4.42
C GLU A 553 -6.48 33.52 4.35
N ASP A 554 -6.91 32.76 3.33
CA ASP A 554 -6.61 31.34 3.22
C ASP A 554 -5.20 31.16 2.62
N ILE A 555 -4.29 30.59 3.41
CA ILE A 555 -2.95 30.18 2.97
C ILE A 555 -3.06 28.77 2.37
N PHE A 556 -2.39 28.48 1.27
CA PHE A 556 -2.26 27.14 0.68
C PHE A 556 -0.87 26.54 1.00
N ILE A 557 0.18 27.33 0.79
CA ILE A 557 1.58 26.97 1.05
C ILE A 557 2.22 28.07 1.90
N GLY A 558 2.94 27.68 2.94
CA GLY A 558 3.80 28.57 3.71
C GLY A 558 5.25 28.09 3.70
N ILE A 559 6.19 29.02 3.56
CA ILE A 559 7.63 28.76 3.56
C ILE A 559 8.27 29.73 4.53
N SER A 560 8.87 29.21 5.60
CA SER A 560 9.58 29.98 6.62
C SER A 560 11.09 29.78 6.51
N LEU A 561 11.83 30.84 6.22
CA LEU A 561 13.28 30.85 6.03
C LEU A 561 13.96 31.55 7.21
N ALA A 562 15.01 30.96 7.75
CA ALA A 562 15.88 31.64 8.71
C ALA A 562 16.72 32.73 8.00
N LEU A 563 16.87 33.89 8.65
CA LEU A 563 17.73 35.00 8.19
C LEU A 563 19.17 34.87 8.69
N SER A 564 19.45 33.93 9.60
CA SER A 564 20.78 33.63 10.12
C SER A 564 21.58 32.77 9.12
N ALA A 565 22.89 32.63 9.32
CA ALA A 565 23.83 32.00 8.36
C ALA A 565 23.59 30.50 8.06
N GLY A 566 22.51 29.91 8.58
CA GLY A 566 22.06 28.57 8.24
C GLY A 566 20.90 28.65 7.24
N ASN A 567 21.08 28.00 6.09
CA ASN A 567 20.08 27.81 5.03
C ASN A 567 18.90 26.91 5.51
N GLU A 568 18.24 27.25 6.62
CA GLU A 568 17.16 26.48 7.21
C GLU A 568 15.80 26.97 6.71
N ALA A 569 15.08 26.08 6.03
CA ALA A 569 13.71 26.33 5.56
C ALA A 569 12.74 25.34 6.22
N GLN A 570 11.56 25.84 6.58
CA GLN A 570 10.41 25.02 6.94
C GLN A 570 9.29 25.30 5.95
N VAL A 571 8.68 24.25 5.43
CA VAL A 571 7.55 24.35 4.52
C VAL A 571 6.35 23.70 5.19
N PHE A 572 5.21 24.39 5.17
CA PHE A 572 3.96 23.90 5.72
C PHE A 572 2.82 24.14 4.74
N PHE A 573 1.79 23.31 4.84
CA PHE A 573 0.59 23.40 4.04
C PHE A 573 -0.62 23.61 4.95
N SER A 574 -1.56 24.45 4.53
CA SER A 574 -2.80 24.65 5.28
C SER A 574 -3.70 23.41 5.21
N THR A 575 -4.66 23.27 6.12
CA THR A 575 -5.56 22.12 6.20
C THR A 575 -7.02 22.57 6.05
N LEU A 576 -7.36 23.01 4.85
CA LEU A 576 -8.78 23.21 4.49
C LEU A 576 -9.39 21.84 4.18
N SER A 577 -10.61 21.59 4.64
CA SER A 577 -11.31 20.36 4.29
C SER A 577 -11.64 20.31 2.79
N ASP A 578 -11.75 19.10 2.22
CA ASP A 578 -12.14 18.92 0.82
C ASP A 578 -13.46 19.65 0.50
N ALA A 579 -14.40 19.70 1.45
CA ALA A 579 -15.66 20.41 1.32
C ALA A 579 -15.49 21.94 1.28
N GLU A 580 -14.61 22.49 2.14
CA GLU A 580 -14.27 23.92 2.11
C GLU A 580 -13.56 24.29 0.81
N LEU A 581 -12.60 23.46 0.37
CA LEU A 581 -11.90 23.65 -0.91
C LEU A 581 -12.87 23.62 -2.08
N ALA A 582 -13.77 22.63 -2.13
CA ALA A 582 -14.77 22.51 -3.19
C ALA A 582 -15.74 23.70 -3.22
N THR A 583 -16.06 24.26 -2.05
CA THR A 583 -17.00 25.40 -1.92
C THR A 583 -16.33 26.73 -2.24
N ARG A 584 -15.14 26.99 -1.69
CA ARG A 584 -14.44 28.28 -1.79
C ARG A 584 -13.60 28.39 -3.08
N TYR A 585 -13.01 27.28 -3.51
CA TYR A 585 -12.07 27.22 -4.63
C TYR A 585 -12.36 26.07 -5.59
N PRO A 586 -13.58 25.94 -6.15
CA PRO A 586 -13.99 24.76 -6.94
C PRO A 586 -13.02 24.40 -8.07
N ALA A 587 -12.44 25.40 -8.75
CA ALA A 587 -11.49 25.19 -9.84
C ALA A 587 -10.09 24.73 -9.37
N LEU A 588 -9.70 25.05 -8.13
CA LEU A 588 -8.38 24.74 -7.57
C LEU A 588 -8.42 23.67 -6.48
N ALA A 589 -9.60 23.25 -6.04
CA ALA A 589 -9.80 22.32 -4.92
C ALA A 589 -8.96 21.05 -5.07
N HIS A 590 -8.95 20.49 -6.28
CA HIS A 590 -8.17 19.29 -6.59
C HIS A 590 -6.66 19.52 -6.54
N ILE A 591 -6.15 20.71 -6.90
CA ILE A 591 -4.72 21.03 -6.86
C ILE A 591 -4.32 21.32 -5.42
N ILE A 592 -5.04 22.21 -4.75
CA ILE A 592 -4.74 22.63 -3.37
C ILE A 592 -4.85 21.43 -2.43
N GLY A 593 -5.93 20.66 -2.48
CA GLY A 593 -6.10 19.49 -1.60
C GLY A 593 -4.99 18.44 -1.78
N ARG A 594 -4.41 18.33 -2.98
CA ARG A 594 -3.27 17.44 -3.23
C ARG A 594 -1.96 17.99 -2.68
N ILE A 595 -1.74 19.30 -2.79
CA ILE A 595 -0.59 19.96 -2.18
C ILE A 595 -0.65 19.86 -0.66
N GLN A 596 -1.84 20.05 -0.06
CA GLN A 596 -2.04 19.96 1.39
C GLN A 596 -1.74 18.59 1.98
N ARG A 597 -1.82 17.53 1.16
CA ARG A 597 -1.47 16.15 1.53
C ARG A 597 -0.02 15.78 1.19
N LEU A 598 0.77 16.69 0.62
CA LEU A 598 2.18 16.46 0.36
C LEU A 598 2.94 16.46 1.69
N GLU A 599 3.56 15.34 2.03
CA GLU A 599 4.37 15.24 3.25
C GLU A 599 5.85 15.52 2.93
N ILE A 600 6.45 16.47 3.65
CA ILE A 600 7.87 16.77 3.56
C ILE A 600 8.59 15.97 4.64
N ALA A 601 9.34 14.95 4.22
CA ALA A 601 10.09 14.11 5.15
C ALA A 601 11.35 14.81 5.65
N GLU A 602 12.02 15.56 4.78
CA GLU A 602 13.26 16.27 5.07
C GLU A 602 13.52 17.35 4.02
N VAL A 603 13.98 18.52 4.45
CA VAL A 603 14.54 19.53 3.53
C VAL A 603 16.00 19.18 3.28
N ILE A 604 16.35 18.96 2.01
CA ILE A 604 17.67 18.49 1.57
C ILE A 604 18.62 19.68 1.38
N ASP A 605 18.15 20.73 0.71
CA ASP A 605 18.97 21.87 0.34
C ASP A 605 18.11 23.13 0.16
N VAL A 606 18.72 24.29 0.41
CA VAL A 606 18.11 25.61 0.20
C VAL A 606 19.13 26.50 -0.49
N VAL A 607 18.87 26.85 -1.75
CA VAL A 607 19.76 27.65 -2.60
C VAL A 607 19.13 29.01 -2.88
N GLY A 608 19.96 30.06 -2.84
CA GLY A 608 19.52 31.42 -3.20
C GLY A 608 18.74 32.14 -2.10
N ALA A 609 18.77 31.64 -0.85
CA ALA A 609 18.17 32.31 0.30
C ALA A 609 18.64 33.77 0.40
N ALA A 610 19.95 34.02 0.35
CA ALA A 610 20.54 35.37 0.43
C ALA A 610 20.22 36.30 -0.76
N ALA A 611 19.75 35.77 -1.90
CA ALA A 611 19.35 36.58 -3.06
C ALA A 611 17.87 36.99 -3.01
N VAL A 612 17.08 36.32 -2.17
CA VAL A 612 15.69 36.67 -1.86
C VAL A 612 15.61 37.45 -0.54
N VAL A 613 16.52 37.21 0.41
CA VAL A 613 16.79 38.06 1.60
C VAL A 613 17.18 39.46 1.15
#